data_AF-A0A484DKX7-F1
#
_entry.id   AF-A0A484DKX7-F1
#
_cell.length_a   1.000
_cell.length_b   1.000
_cell.length_c   1.000
_cell.angle_alpha   90.00
_cell.angle_beta   90.00
_cell.angle_gamma   90.00
#
_symmetry.space_group_name_H-M   'P 1'
#
loop_
_entity.id
_entity.type
_entity.pdbx_description
1 polymer ?
#
loop_
_entity_poly.entity_id
_entity_poly.type
_entity_poly.pdbx_seq_one_letter_code
_entity_poly.pdbx_strand_id
1 'polypeptide(L)'
;MAAGFRVQSGSSCVIQQGAHAVLCPRRHSVRKHQYFSDPQQLLDLMAELTEQNLCLIPHSTRVDETLQELKQTIDATWKKMIKDDEKLTLQVNDMEERIRNETERATLLKKKVELHDSLKTQDQDILLDALGAKVTEVHRRCVDSRLTNLSTLEKLSSVEYRMTVVLELIENIPEEELETLRMIKDNERKARQREEQLRLEMERKIEMMKKCFRKSQGESKKLTGRRLMPRCIPLGQKVKVSDEDNVPNEEELHAFLFTSEDS
;
A
#
# COMPACT_ATOMS: atom_id res chain seq x y z
N MET A 1 -1.41 33.10 -31.62
CA MET A 1 -1.82 33.30 -33.02
C MET A 1 -2.86 34.41 -33.03
N ALA A 2 -2.43 35.64 -33.30
CA ALA A 2 -3.30 36.81 -33.35
C ALA A 2 -3.69 37.04 -34.82
N ALA A 3 -4.96 36.80 -35.16
CA ALA A 3 -5.51 37.18 -36.46
C ALA A 3 -6.18 38.55 -36.29
N GLY A 4 -5.49 39.59 -36.77
CA GLY A 4 -6.02 40.95 -36.79
C GLY A 4 -7.23 41.05 -37.72
N PHE A 5 -8.34 41.52 -37.18
CA PHE A 5 -9.53 41.88 -37.95
C PHE A 5 -9.24 43.14 -38.76
N ARG A 6 -9.24 42.99 -40.09
CA ARG A 6 -9.14 44.07 -41.07
C ARG A 6 -10.54 44.64 -41.27
N VAL A 7 -10.83 45.76 -40.63
CA VAL A 7 -12.04 46.56 -40.90
C VAL A 7 -11.84 47.22 -42.28
N GLN A 8 -12.60 46.78 -43.29
CA GLN A 8 -12.71 47.49 -44.57
C GLN A 8 -13.76 48.60 -44.41
N SER A 9 -13.29 49.83 -44.43
CA SER A 9 -14.10 51.04 -44.51
C SER A 9 -14.73 51.15 -45.91
N GLY A 10 -16.06 51.11 -45.95
CA GLY A 10 -16.83 51.30 -47.17
C GLY A 10 -16.92 52.76 -47.58
N SER A 11 -16.45 53.03 -48.80
CA SER A 11 -16.98 53.99 -49.78
C SER A 11 -17.26 55.41 -49.31
N SER A 12 -16.21 56.24 -49.39
CA SER A 12 -16.31 57.70 -49.42
C SER A 12 -16.96 58.13 -50.75
N CYS A 13 -18.17 58.71 -50.69
CA CYS A 13 -18.79 59.38 -51.82
C CYS A 13 -18.06 60.71 -52.04
N VAL A 14 -17.20 60.73 -53.05
CA VAL A 14 -16.44 61.91 -53.47
C VAL A 14 -17.40 62.89 -54.15
N ILE A 15 -17.82 63.92 -53.42
CA ILE A 15 -18.42 65.10 -54.05
C ILE A 15 -17.30 65.86 -54.73
N GLN A 16 -17.20 65.72 -56.05
CA GLN A 16 -16.34 66.52 -56.91
C GLN A 16 -16.78 67.99 -56.85
N GLN A 17 -16.07 68.79 -56.05
CA GLN A 17 -16.09 70.25 -56.16
C GLN A 17 -15.08 70.67 -57.24
N GLY A 18 -15.58 71.07 -58.40
CA GLY A 18 -14.78 71.71 -59.44
C GLY A 18 -14.39 73.12 -59.03
N ALA A 19 -13.11 73.32 -58.72
CA ALA A 19 -12.52 74.63 -58.59
C ALA A 19 -12.27 75.23 -59.98
N HIS A 20 -12.86 76.39 -60.27
CA HIS A 20 -12.44 77.25 -61.37
C HIS A 20 -12.25 78.67 -60.83
N ALA A 21 -10.99 79.07 -60.65
CA ALA A 21 -10.62 80.46 -60.43
C ALA A 21 -10.70 81.19 -61.77
N VAL A 22 -11.49 82.27 -61.87
CA VAL A 22 -11.33 83.29 -62.91
C VAL A 22 -11.58 84.67 -62.30
N LEU A 23 -10.65 85.56 -62.61
CA LEU A 23 -10.50 86.92 -62.13
C LEU A 23 -11.74 87.81 -62.42
N CYS A 24 -12.04 88.70 -61.48
CA CYS A 24 -12.77 89.95 -61.72
C CYS A 24 -11.77 91.01 -62.26
N PRO A 25 -12.15 92.07 -63.02
CA PRO A 25 -13.37 92.86 -62.74
C PRO A 25 -14.10 93.54 -63.93
N ARG A 26 -15.31 94.03 -63.61
CA ARG A 26 -16.01 95.24 -64.12
C ARG A 26 -17.28 95.05 -64.99
N ARG A 27 -18.19 95.97 -64.67
CA ARG A 27 -19.36 96.52 -65.39
C ARG A 27 -20.67 95.76 -65.17
N HIS A 28 -21.47 96.36 -64.28
CA HIS A 28 -22.91 96.20 -64.24
C HIS A 28 -23.48 96.44 -65.65
N SER A 29 -23.99 95.38 -66.26
CA SER A 29 -24.93 95.44 -67.38
C SER A 29 -26.08 94.52 -67.01
N VAL A 30 -27.17 95.13 -66.55
CA VAL A 30 -28.43 94.43 -66.29
C VAL A 30 -28.96 93.97 -67.65
N ARG A 31 -28.66 92.71 -68.02
CA ARG A 31 -29.35 92.06 -69.13
C ARG A 31 -30.80 91.87 -68.72
N LYS A 32 -31.71 92.60 -69.37
CA LYS A 32 -33.16 92.40 -69.31
C LYS A 32 -33.47 90.99 -69.82
N HIS A 33 -33.54 90.01 -68.93
CA HIS A 33 -34.05 88.68 -69.25
C HIS A 33 -35.57 88.82 -69.43
N GLN A 34 -36.07 88.53 -70.61
CA GLN A 34 -37.49 88.30 -70.79
C GLN A 34 -37.77 86.96 -70.11
N TYR A 35 -38.31 86.98 -68.88
CA TYR A 35 -38.39 85.78 -68.04
C TYR A 35 -39.34 84.72 -68.60
N PHE A 36 -40.35 85.12 -69.39
CA PHE A 36 -41.27 84.22 -70.08
C PHE A 36 -41.80 84.91 -71.34
N SER A 37 -41.98 84.15 -72.42
CA SER A 37 -42.54 84.66 -73.70
C SER A 37 -44.05 84.48 -73.79
N ASP A 38 -44.59 83.52 -73.03
CA ASP A 38 -46.02 83.20 -72.92
C ASP A 38 -46.33 82.92 -71.44
N PRO A 39 -47.39 83.50 -70.84
CA PRO A 39 -47.82 83.19 -69.47
C PRO A 39 -47.99 81.69 -69.18
N GLN A 40 -48.24 80.87 -70.21
CA GLN A 40 -48.34 79.42 -70.06
C GLN A 40 -47.04 78.75 -69.58
N GLN A 41 -45.87 79.29 -69.96
CA GLN A 41 -44.56 78.72 -69.61
C GLN A 41 -44.30 78.68 -68.10
N LEU A 42 -44.85 79.63 -67.34
CA LEU A 42 -44.74 79.66 -65.88
C LEU A 42 -45.65 78.61 -65.23
N LEU A 43 -46.87 78.44 -65.76
CA LEU A 43 -47.81 77.44 -65.26
C LEU A 43 -47.29 76.03 -65.50
N ASP A 44 -46.71 75.78 -66.67
CA ASP A 44 -46.10 74.49 -67.02
C ASP A 44 -44.89 74.19 -66.13
N LEU A 45 -44.01 75.18 -65.87
CA LEU A 45 -42.90 75.03 -64.94
C LEU A 45 -43.37 74.75 -63.50
N MET A 46 -44.41 75.45 -63.03
CA MET A 46 -45.00 75.20 -61.72
C MET A 46 -45.64 73.81 -61.63
N ALA A 47 -46.29 73.34 -62.70
CA ALA A 47 -46.84 72.00 -62.78
C ALA A 47 -45.74 70.94 -62.74
N GLU A 48 -44.66 71.10 -63.52
CA GLU A 48 -43.50 70.20 -63.52
C GLU A 48 -42.81 70.15 -62.14
N LEU A 49 -42.58 71.31 -61.51
CA LEU A 49 -42.02 71.36 -60.15
C LEU A 49 -42.96 70.73 -59.12
N THR A 50 -44.27 70.89 -59.28
CA THR A 50 -45.26 70.26 -58.39
C THR A 50 -45.24 68.75 -58.57
N GLU A 51 -45.20 68.25 -59.81
CA GLU A 51 -45.08 66.82 -60.11
C GLU A 51 -43.78 66.23 -59.54
N GLN A 52 -42.64 66.92 -59.74
CA GLN A 52 -41.36 66.49 -59.16
C GLN A 52 -41.40 66.43 -57.64
N ASN A 53 -41.96 67.44 -56.98
CA ASN A 53 -42.12 67.42 -55.52
C ASN A 53 -43.04 66.29 -55.05
N LEU A 54 -44.15 66.05 -55.76
CA LEU A 54 -45.06 64.94 -55.48
C LEU A 54 -44.41 63.57 -55.68
N CYS A 55 -43.45 63.42 -56.61
CA CYS A 55 -42.65 62.21 -56.77
C CYS A 55 -41.53 62.06 -55.72
N LEU A 56 -40.94 63.17 -55.26
CA LEU A 56 -39.87 63.16 -54.27
C LEU A 56 -40.35 62.76 -52.87
N ILE A 57 -41.57 63.16 -52.48
CA ILE A 57 -42.17 62.80 -51.18
C ILE A 57 -42.15 61.28 -50.95
N PRO A 58 -42.79 60.43 -51.80
CA PRO A 58 -42.81 58.99 -51.59
C PRO A 58 -41.41 58.36 -51.74
N HIS A 59 -40.52 58.93 -52.56
CA HIS A 59 -39.14 58.46 -52.64
C HIS A 59 -38.39 58.68 -51.31
N SER A 60 -38.50 59.87 -50.71
CA SER A 60 -37.91 60.16 -49.39
C SER A 60 -38.51 59.26 -48.31
N THR A 61 -39.83 59.11 -48.27
CA THR A 61 -40.50 58.24 -47.30
C THR A 61 -40.03 56.79 -47.42
N ARG A 62 -39.92 56.25 -48.64
CA ARG A 62 -39.40 54.89 -48.86
C ARG A 62 -37.95 54.75 -48.39
N VAL A 63 -37.10 55.76 -48.63
CA VAL A 63 -35.72 55.74 -48.11
C VAL A 63 -35.72 55.77 -46.58
N ASP A 64 -36.54 56.61 -45.96
CA ASP A 64 -36.66 56.71 -44.50
C ASP A 64 -37.14 55.38 -43.87
N GLU A 65 -38.12 54.71 -44.48
CA GLU A 65 -38.58 53.38 -44.08
C GLU A 65 -37.44 52.36 -44.14
N THR A 66 -36.68 52.30 -45.25
CA THR A 66 -35.54 51.38 -45.37
C THR A 66 -34.44 51.68 -44.36
N LEU A 67 -34.19 52.96 -44.04
CA LEU A 67 -33.25 53.36 -42.99
C LEU A 67 -33.73 52.92 -41.61
N GLN A 68 -35.02 53.01 -41.34
CA GLN A 68 -35.60 52.54 -40.09
C GLN A 68 -35.50 51.01 -39.94
N GLU A 69 -35.80 50.25 -41.00
CA GLU A 69 -35.64 48.79 -41.01
C GLU A 69 -34.18 48.36 -40.80
N LEU A 70 -33.24 49.06 -41.44
CA LEU A 70 -31.80 48.82 -41.26
C LEU A 70 -31.38 49.08 -39.81
N LYS A 71 -31.82 50.18 -39.20
CA LYS A 71 -31.54 50.48 -37.78
C LYS A 71 -32.07 49.38 -36.86
N GLN A 72 -33.31 48.95 -37.05
CA GLN A 72 -33.91 47.86 -36.27
C GLN A 72 -33.13 46.55 -36.42
N THR A 73 -32.68 46.25 -37.64
CA THR A 73 -31.88 45.05 -37.94
C THR A 73 -30.51 45.11 -37.26
N ILE A 74 -29.85 46.26 -37.27
CA ILE A 74 -28.58 46.49 -36.58
C ILE A 74 -28.77 46.31 -35.06
N ASP A 75 -29.79 46.93 -34.47
CA ASP A 75 -30.07 46.82 -33.04
C ASP A 75 -30.38 45.38 -32.62
N ALA A 76 -31.16 44.66 -33.43
CA ALA A 76 -31.47 43.25 -33.19
C ALA A 76 -30.21 42.38 -33.28
N THR A 77 -29.36 42.63 -34.28
CA THR A 77 -28.09 41.91 -34.48
C THR A 77 -27.12 42.19 -33.33
N TRP A 78 -27.02 43.44 -32.89
CA TRP A 78 -26.17 43.83 -31.77
C TRP A 78 -26.62 43.18 -30.46
N LYS A 79 -27.92 43.18 -30.17
CA LYS A 79 -28.49 42.46 -29.01
C LYS A 79 -28.22 40.96 -29.06
N LYS A 80 -28.28 40.35 -30.25
CA LYS A 80 -27.94 38.93 -30.43
C LYS A 80 -26.46 38.68 -30.17
N MET A 81 -25.59 39.52 -30.73
CA MET A 81 -24.14 39.42 -30.55
C MET A 81 -23.73 39.53 -29.07
N ILE A 82 -24.34 40.43 -28.30
CA ILE A 82 -24.09 40.53 -26.85
C ILE A 82 -24.50 39.25 -26.13
N LYS A 83 -25.68 38.71 -26.41
CA LYS A 83 -26.13 37.46 -25.78
C LYS A 83 -25.21 36.29 -26.12
N ASP A 84 -24.74 36.23 -27.36
CA ASP A 84 -23.80 35.20 -27.79
C ASP A 84 -22.44 35.37 -27.10
N ASP A 85 -21.96 36.60 -26.92
CA ASP A 85 -20.72 36.93 -26.19
C ASP A 85 -20.80 36.56 -24.70
N GLU A 86 -21.92 36.90 -24.03
CA GLU A 86 -22.19 36.49 -22.65
C GLU A 86 -22.21 34.96 -22.51
N LYS A 87 -22.86 34.27 -23.45
CA LYS A 87 -22.92 32.80 -23.48
C LYS A 87 -21.54 32.18 -23.68
N LEU A 88 -20.73 32.72 -24.59
CA LEU A 88 -19.36 32.24 -24.82
C LEU A 88 -18.49 32.47 -23.59
N THR A 89 -18.61 33.62 -22.95
CA THR A 89 -17.89 33.94 -21.70
C THR A 89 -18.23 32.93 -20.60
N LEU A 90 -19.51 32.59 -20.43
CA LEU A 90 -19.94 31.56 -19.47
C LEU A 90 -19.36 30.18 -19.81
N GLN A 91 -19.33 29.80 -21.09
CA GLN A 91 -18.75 28.53 -21.53
C GLN A 91 -17.24 28.46 -21.29
N VAL A 92 -16.51 29.55 -21.51
CA VAL A 92 -15.07 29.63 -21.21
C VAL A 92 -14.83 29.43 -19.72
N ASN A 93 -15.57 30.14 -18.87
CA ASN A 93 -15.44 30.00 -17.41
C ASN A 93 -15.73 28.57 -16.92
N ASP A 94 -16.77 27.91 -17.45
CA ASP A 94 -17.09 26.50 -17.15
C ASP A 94 -15.93 25.57 -17.58
N MET A 95 -15.40 25.76 -18.79
CA MET A 95 -14.29 24.96 -19.27
C MET A 95 -13.02 25.17 -18.44
N GLU A 96 -12.73 26.40 -18.02
CA GLU A 96 -11.58 26.70 -17.14
C GLU A 96 -11.72 26.04 -15.77
N GLU A 97 -12.93 26.03 -15.19
CA GLU A 97 -13.20 25.31 -13.93
C GLU A 97 -13.00 23.80 -14.10
N ARG A 98 -13.52 23.22 -15.19
CA ARG A 98 -13.33 21.81 -15.50
C ARG A 98 -11.86 21.44 -15.68
N ILE A 99 -11.09 22.26 -16.39
CA ILE A 99 -9.64 22.09 -16.55
C ILE A 99 -8.97 22.14 -15.18
N ARG A 100 -9.31 23.12 -14.33
CA ARG A 100 -8.74 23.24 -12.98
C ARG A 100 -8.99 21.99 -12.14
N ASN A 101 -10.24 21.51 -12.09
CA ASN A 101 -10.59 20.30 -11.35
C ASN A 101 -9.87 19.06 -11.89
N GLU A 102 -9.72 18.93 -13.21
CA GLU A 102 -9.00 17.81 -13.80
C GLU A 102 -7.49 17.89 -13.54
N THR A 103 -6.90 19.09 -13.57
CA THR A 103 -5.49 19.27 -13.20
C THR A 103 -5.23 18.94 -11.73
N GLU A 104 -6.13 19.33 -10.82
CA GLU A 104 -6.03 18.96 -9.41
C GLU A 104 -6.07 17.43 -9.24
N ARG A 105 -7.04 16.77 -9.87
CA ARG A 105 -7.15 15.29 -9.89
C ARG A 105 -5.88 14.63 -10.42
N ALA A 106 -5.34 15.13 -11.54
CA ALA A 106 -4.10 14.62 -12.11
C ALA A 106 -2.91 14.77 -11.14
N THR A 107 -2.80 15.89 -10.43
CA THR A 107 -1.73 16.08 -9.42
C THR A 107 -1.90 15.15 -8.22
N LEU A 108 -3.13 14.93 -7.74
CA LEU A 108 -3.41 13.99 -6.66
C LEU A 108 -3.09 12.55 -7.08
N LEU A 109 -3.47 12.16 -8.29
CA LEU A 109 -3.16 10.84 -8.81
C LEU A 109 -1.65 10.64 -8.96
N LYS A 110 -0.94 11.64 -9.47
CA LYS A 110 0.53 11.61 -9.57
C LYS A 110 1.18 11.39 -8.21
N LYS A 111 0.76 12.13 -7.18
CA LYS A 111 1.25 11.93 -5.80
C LYS A 111 0.95 10.52 -5.28
N LYS A 112 -0.24 9.97 -5.56
CA LYS A 112 -0.60 8.60 -5.17
C LYS A 112 0.30 7.56 -5.84
N VAL A 113 0.58 7.73 -7.13
CA VAL A 113 1.50 6.85 -7.88
C VAL A 113 2.92 6.96 -7.33
N GLU A 114 3.43 8.17 -7.11
CA GLU A 114 4.75 8.39 -6.51
C GLU A 114 4.88 7.73 -5.12
N LEU A 115 3.83 7.83 -4.28
CA LEU A 115 3.79 7.14 -2.99
C LEU A 115 3.77 5.62 -3.17
N HIS A 116 2.97 5.11 -4.10
CA HIS A 116 2.91 3.68 -4.40
C HIS A 116 4.25 3.14 -4.92
N ASP A 117 4.96 3.90 -5.76
CA ASP A 117 6.29 3.52 -6.25
C ASP A 117 7.36 3.59 -5.14
N SER A 118 7.22 4.52 -4.18
CA SER A 118 8.08 4.60 -2.99
C SER A 118 7.81 3.47 -1.99
N LEU A 119 6.58 2.99 -1.90
CA LEU A 119 6.20 1.82 -1.14
C LEU A 119 6.62 0.60 -1.96
N LYS A 120 7.78 0.03 -1.66
CA LYS A 120 8.22 -1.23 -2.27
C LYS A 120 7.20 -2.33 -1.94
N THR A 121 6.19 -2.50 -2.79
CA THR A 121 5.16 -3.54 -2.66
C THR A 121 5.77 -4.92 -2.62
N GLN A 122 6.90 -5.10 -3.30
CA GLN A 122 7.72 -6.30 -3.24
C GLN A 122 8.13 -6.68 -1.81
N ASP A 123 8.50 -5.72 -0.96
CA ASP A 123 8.90 -6.01 0.42
C ASP A 123 7.69 -6.45 1.26
N GLN A 124 6.50 -5.91 0.97
CA GLN A 124 5.25 -6.32 1.63
C GLN A 124 4.78 -7.70 1.18
N ASP A 125 4.86 -8.00 -0.12
CA ASP A 125 4.48 -9.30 -0.68
C ASP A 125 5.40 -10.41 -0.14
N ILE A 126 6.72 -10.16 -0.09
CA ILE A 126 7.69 -11.09 0.52
C ILE A 126 7.35 -11.34 2.00
N LEU A 127 6.97 -10.29 2.74
CA LEU A 127 6.59 -10.41 4.14
C LEU A 127 5.31 -11.23 4.30
N LEU A 128 4.30 -11.00 3.46
CA LEU A 128 3.04 -11.74 3.47
C LEU A 128 3.25 -13.22 3.12
N ASP A 129 4.13 -13.53 2.17
CA ASP A 129 4.50 -14.90 1.83
C ASP A 129 5.23 -15.59 2.97
N ALA A 130 6.18 -14.90 3.61
CA ALA A 130 6.90 -15.42 4.77
C ALA A 130 5.95 -15.70 5.95
N LEU A 131 5.00 -14.80 6.19
CA LEU A 131 3.94 -14.99 7.19
C LEU A 131 3.06 -16.19 6.82
N GLY A 132 2.61 -16.29 5.57
CA GLY A 132 1.80 -17.40 5.07
C GLY A 132 2.50 -18.75 5.23
N ALA A 133 3.81 -18.80 4.98
CA ALA A 133 4.63 -19.99 5.20
C ALA A 133 4.68 -20.38 6.70
N LYS A 134 4.87 -19.39 7.59
CA LYS A 134 4.90 -19.63 9.04
C LYS A 134 3.55 -20.07 9.60
N VAL A 135 2.47 -19.44 9.17
CA VAL A 135 1.10 -19.85 9.51
C VAL A 135 0.83 -21.27 9.04
N THR A 136 1.29 -21.63 7.83
CA THR A 136 1.17 -22.99 7.32
C THR A 136 1.97 -24.00 8.14
N GLU A 137 3.17 -23.63 8.61
CA GLU A 137 3.97 -24.48 9.51
C GLU A 137 3.26 -24.72 10.85
N VAL A 138 2.76 -23.66 11.49
CA VAL A 138 2.04 -23.74 12.77
C VAL A 138 0.75 -24.53 12.61
N HIS A 139 -0.02 -24.25 11.56
CA HIS A 139 -1.19 -25.02 11.23
C HIS A 139 -0.82 -26.49 11.07
N ARG A 140 0.22 -26.85 10.31
CA ARG A 140 0.59 -28.27 10.15
C ARG A 140 0.94 -28.97 11.46
N ARG A 141 1.64 -28.28 12.37
CA ARG A 141 2.08 -28.86 13.65
C ARG A 141 0.96 -29.01 14.65
N CYS A 142 0.08 -28.01 14.71
CA CYS A 142 -1.00 -27.99 15.67
C CYS A 142 -2.23 -28.69 15.04
N VAL A 143 -2.75 -28.13 13.94
CA VAL A 143 -3.86 -28.52 13.00
C VAL A 143 -4.02 -29.97 12.60
N ASP A 144 -3.63 -30.15 11.35
CA ASP A 144 -3.67 -31.33 10.54
C ASP A 144 -2.34 -31.38 9.78
N SER A 145 -1.76 -32.57 9.66
CA SER A 145 -0.56 -32.79 8.86
C SER A 145 -0.84 -32.70 7.35
N ARG A 146 -2.12 -32.66 6.93
CA ARG A 146 -2.53 -32.63 5.53
C ARG A 146 -2.37 -31.22 4.95
N LEU A 147 -1.85 -31.15 3.73
CA LEU A 147 -1.76 -29.91 2.96
C LEU A 147 -3.14 -29.58 2.39
N THR A 148 -3.97 -28.91 3.18
CA THR A 148 -5.24 -28.35 2.70
C THR A 148 -4.98 -26.99 2.03
N ASN A 149 -5.65 -26.75 0.90
CA ASN A 149 -5.59 -25.48 0.15
C ASN A 149 -6.42 -24.39 0.85
N LEU A 150 -6.18 -24.19 2.15
CA LEU A 150 -6.82 -23.16 2.95
C LEU A 150 -6.05 -21.84 2.84
N SER A 151 -6.79 -20.74 2.83
CA SER A 151 -6.22 -19.40 2.95
C SER A 151 -5.51 -19.23 4.30
N THR A 152 -4.59 -18.26 4.38
CA THR A 152 -3.85 -17.94 5.60
C THR A 152 -4.79 -17.62 6.77
N LEU A 153 -5.90 -16.93 6.50
CA LEU A 153 -6.89 -16.56 7.51
C LEU A 153 -7.63 -17.79 8.05
N GLU A 154 -8.10 -18.68 7.17
CA GLU A 154 -8.79 -19.91 7.57
C GLU A 154 -7.88 -20.84 8.40
N LYS A 155 -6.59 -20.91 8.05
CA LYS A 155 -5.58 -21.63 8.84
C LYS A 155 -5.45 -21.04 10.25
N LEU A 156 -5.41 -19.72 10.38
CA LEU A 156 -5.34 -19.05 11.68
C LEU A 156 -6.59 -19.34 12.52
N SER A 157 -7.79 -19.23 11.94
CA SER A 157 -9.05 -19.54 12.63
C SER A 157 -9.09 -20.98 13.13
N SER A 158 -8.53 -21.93 12.37
CA SER A 158 -8.46 -23.34 12.76
C SER A 158 -7.47 -23.57 13.92
N VAL A 159 -6.34 -22.84 13.93
CA VAL A 159 -5.37 -22.86 15.04
C VAL A 159 -5.99 -22.28 16.30
N GLU A 160 -6.64 -21.13 16.19
CA GLU A 160 -7.35 -20.46 17.28
C GLU A 160 -8.42 -21.38 17.87
N TYR A 161 -9.27 -21.97 17.03
CA TYR A 161 -10.31 -22.88 17.47
C TYR A 161 -9.74 -24.05 18.29
N ARG A 162 -8.69 -24.74 17.81
CA ARG A 162 -8.12 -25.82 18.61
C ARG A 162 -7.46 -25.30 19.89
N MET A 163 -6.82 -24.13 19.86
CA MET A 163 -6.25 -23.54 21.08
C MET A 163 -7.34 -23.35 22.14
N THR A 164 -8.49 -22.81 21.76
CA THR A 164 -9.65 -22.67 22.65
C THR A 164 -10.13 -24.01 23.18
N VAL A 165 -10.33 -25.01 22.31
CA VAL A 165 -10.75 -26.37 22.73
C VAL A 165 -9.76 -26.98 23.73
N VAL A 166 -8.46 -26.86 23.50
CA VAL A 166 -7.43 -27.39 24.42
C VAL A 166 -7.44 -26.66 25.76
N LEU A 167 -7.64 -25.34 25.76
CA LEU A 167 -7.76 -24.56 27.00
C LEU A 167 -9.01 -24.96 27.80
N GLU A 168 -10.15 -25.10 27.14
CA GLU A 168 -11.38 -25.58 27.78
C GLU A 168 -11.19 -26.98 28.37
N LEU A 169 -10.50 -27.88 27.67
CA LEU A 169 -10.19 -29.22 28.19
C LEU A 169 -9.30 -29.17 29.43
N ILE A 170 -8.34 -28.24 29.49
CA ILE A 170 -7.46 -28.05 30.65
C ILE A 170 -8.23 -27.48 31.84
N GLU A 171 -9.15 -26.55 31.61
CA GLU A 171 -9.97 -25.95 32.68
C GLU A 171 -10.98 -26.94 33.27
N ASN A 172 -11.47 -27.89 32.47
CA ASN A 172 -12.48 -28.87 32.88
C ASN A 172 -11.89 -30.17 33.47
N ILE A 173 -10.57 -30.26 33.67
CA ILE A 173 -9.96 -31.47 34.27
C ILE A 173 -10.45 -31.59 35.72
N PRO A 174 -11.01 -32.75 36.13
CA PRO A 174 -11.43 -32.98 37.51
C PRO A 174 -10.24 -32.84 38.48
N GLU A 175 -10.42 -32.16 39.61
CA GLU A 175 -9.32 -31.91 40.57
C GLU A 175 -8.72 -33.21 41.14
N GLU A 176 -9.54 -34.27 41.31
CA GLU A 176 -9.07 -35.57 41.77
C GLU A 176 -8.08 -36.21 40.77
N GLU A 177 -8.44 -36.24 39.49
CA GLU A 177 -7.55 -36.73 38.43
C GLU A 177 -6.30 -35.86 38.32
N LEU A 178 -6.46 -34.54 38.42
CA LEU A 178 -5.34 -33.60 38.37
C LEU A 178 -4.33 -33.83 39.50
N GLU A 179 -4.80 -34.09 40.72
CA GLU A 179 -3.93 -34.35 41.86
C GLU A 179 -3.18 -35.68 41.70
N THR A 180 -3.84 -36.73 41.22
CA THR A 180 -3.15 -38.00 40.92
C THR A 180 -2.06 -37.84 39.85
N LEU A 181 -2.33 -37.07 38.78
CA LEU A 181 -1.35 -36.75 37.75
C LEU A 181 -0.17 -35.93 38.28
N ARG A 182 -0.43 -34.97 39.17
CA ARG A 182 0.63 -34.21 39.88
C ARG A 182 1.49 -35.14 40.71
N MET A 183 0.89 -36.03 41.49
CA MET A 183 1.63 -37.01 42.30
C MET A 183 2.49 -37.94 41.43
N ILE A 184 1.96 -38.45 40.31
CA ILE A 184 2.72 -39.31 39.38
C ILE A 184 3.93 -38.56 38.83
N LYS A 185 3.73 -37.33 38.32
CA LYS A 185 4.82 -36.51 37.77
C LYS A 185 5.88 -36.17 38.81
N ASP A 186 5.48 -35.85 40.04
CA ASP A 186 6.41 -35.56 41.13
C ASP A 186 7.15 -36.82 41.59
N ASN A 187 6.49 -37.98 41.61
CA ASN A 187 7.13 -39.25 41.90
C ASN A 187 8.12 -39.65 40.81
N GLU A 188 7.79 -39.45 39.52
CA GLU A 188 8.69 -39.67 38.39
C GLU A 188 9.92 -38.75 38.47
N ARG A 189 9.71 -37.46 38.79
CA ARG A 189 10.81 -36.50 39.01
C ARG A 189 11.72 -36.96 40.16
N LYS A 190 11.15 -37.36 41.30
CA LYS A 190 11.91 -37.87 42.45
C LYS A 190 12.63 -39.18 42.10
N ALA A 191 12.01 -40.08 41.34
CA ALA A 191 12.61 -41.33 40.89
C ALA A 191 13.82 -41.07 40.00
N ARG A 192 13.71 -40.19 38.99
CA ARG A 192 14.84 -39.76 38.15
C ARG A 192 16.01 -39.23 38.97
N GLN A 193 15.73 -38.41 39.98
CA GLN A 193 16.78 -37.89 40.87
C GLN A 193 17.47 -38.99 41.68
N ARG A 194 16.71 -39.97 42.21
CA ARG A 194 17.29 -41.10 42.96
C ARG A 194 18.12 -42.01 42.07
N GLU A 195 17.65 -42.30 40.85
CA GLU A 195 18.37 -43.10 39.87
C GLU A 195 19.70 -42.44 39.48
N GLU A 196 19.69 -41.13 39.23
CA GLU A 196 20.91 -40.37 38.94
C GLU A 196 21.89 -40.39 40.11
N GLN A 197 21.41 -40.24 41.35
CA GLN A 197 22.25 -40.33 42.55
C GLN A 197 22.88 -41.73 42.70
N LEU A 198 22.09 -42.79 42.54
CA LEU A 198 22.57 -44.17 42.63
C LEU A 198 23.60 -44.46 41.53
N ARG A 199 23.39 -43.95 40.31
CA ARG A 199 24.34 -44.08 39.20
C ARG A 199 25.68 -43.43 39.53
N LEU A 200 25.66 -42.21 40.07
CA LEU A 200 26.86 -41.50 40.50
C LEU A 200 27.61 -42.25 41.63
N GLU A 201 26.88 -42.84 42.57
CA GLU A 201 27.49 -43.67 43.63
C GLU A 201 28.12 -44.94 43.08
N MET A 202 27.45 -45.64 42.16
CA MET A 202 27.96 -46.84 41.51
C MET A 202 29.22 -46.53 40.70
N GLU A 203 29.20 -45.46 39.90
CA GLU A 203 30.38 -44.97 39.16
C GLU A 203 31.55 -44.66 40.11
N ARG A 204 31.28 -43.99 41.24
CA ARG A 204 32.29 -43.70 42.27
C ARG A 204 32.88 -44.97 42.87
N LYS A 205 32.06 -45.97 43.19
CA LYS A 205 32.52 -47.28 43.72
C LYS A 205 33.36 -48.03 42.69
N ILE A 206 32.91 -48.09 41.44
CA ILE A 206 33.65 -48.71 40.32
C ILE A 206 35.00 -48.02 40.12
N GLU A 207 35.06 -46.68 40.14
CA GLU A 207 36.32 -45.95 39.96
C GLU A 207 37.29 -46.19 41.12
N MET A 208 36.79 -46.24 42.36
CA MET A 208 37.61 -46.60 43.52
C MET A 208 38.16 -48.03 43.42
N MET A 209 37.32 -48.99 43.02
CA MET A 209 37.73 -50.39 42.81
C MET A 209 38.80 -50.50 41.70
N LYS A 210 38.57 -49.84 40.55
CA LYS A 210 39.55 -49.76 39.46
C LYS A 210 40.87 -49.13 39.90
N LYS A 211 40.82 -48.06 40.72
CA LYS A 211 42.03 -47.42 41.26
C LYS A 211 42.78 -48.32 42.23
N CYS A 212 42.08 -49.09 43.06
CA CYS A 212 42.69 -50.07 43.96
C CYS A 212 43.35 -51.21 43.16
N PHE A 213 42.64 -51.75 42.18
CA PHE A 213 43.12 -52.80 41.29
C PHE A 213 44.35 -52.38 40.47
N ARG A 214 44.37 -51.16 39.94
CA ARG A 214 45.57 -50.60 39.27
C ARG A 214 46.76 -50.46 40.22
N LYS A 215 46.53 -50.15 41.50
CA LYS A 215 47.59 -50.06 42.52
C LYS A 215 48.16 -51.44 42.89
N SER A 216 47.32 -52.48 42.94
CA SER A 216 47.78 -53.84 43.26
C SER A 216 48.47 -54.53 42.08
N GLN A 217 48.01 -54.29 40.85
CA GLN A 217 48.64 -54.82 39.63
C GLN A 217 49.89 -54.05 39.16
N GLY A 218 50.13 -52.86 39.70
CA GLY A 218 51.35 -52.12 39.40
C GLY A 218 52.58 -52.96 39.75
N GLU A 219 53.62 -52.91 38.91
CA GLU A 219 54.86 -53.61 39.19
C GLU A 219 55.36 -53.22 40.59
N SER A 220 55.48 -54.22 41.47
CA SER A 220 56.10 -54.00 42.78
C SER A 220 57.46 -53.33 42.55
N LYS A 221 57.71 -52.22 43.26
CA LYS A 221 59.00 -51.53 43.17
C LYS A 221 60.09 -52.57 43.42
N LYS A 222 60.93 -52.81 42.40
CA LYS A 222 62.06 -53.74 42.53
C LYS A 222 62.87 -53.28 43.73
N LEU A 223 62.94 -54.12 44.77
CA LEU A 223 63.69 -53.81 45.99
C LEU A 223 65.18 -53.85 45.66
N THR A 224 65.74 -52.75 45.18
CA THR A 224 67.19 -52.55 45.10
C THR A 224 67.71 -52.20 46.49
N GLY A 225 67.98 -53.24 47.31
CA GLY A 225 68.46 -53.10 48.68
C GLY A 225 68.57 -54.44 49.44
N ARG A 226 69.02 -54.40 50.70
CA ARG A 226 69.13 -55.58 51.58
C ARG A 226 67.74 -56.14 51.87
N ARG A 227 67.52 -57.45 51.60
CA ARG A 227 66.25 -58.14 51.84
C ARG A 227 65.86 -58.02 53.32
N LEU A 228 64.59 -57.71 53.60
CA LEU A 228 64.04 -57.69 54.96
C LEU A 228 64.10 -59.12 55.53
N MET A 229 64.68 -59.30 56.72
CA MET A 229 64.65 -60.60 57.38
C MET A 229 63.21 -60.93 57.81
N PRO A 230 62.71 -62.14 57.53
CA PRO A 230 61.46 -62.62 58.11
C PRO A 230 61.56 -62.55 59.64
N ARG A 231 60.61 -61.88 60.29
CA ARG A 231 60.58 -61.78 61.76
C ARG A 231 60.05 -63.05 62.42
N CYS A 232 59.38 -63.92 61.66
CA CYS A 232 58.89 -65.23 62.10
C CYS A 232 58.95 -66.25 60.96
N ILE A 233 59.16 -67.52 61.31
CA ILE A 233 58.91 -68.67 60.43
C ILE A 233 57.53 -69.22 60.81
N PRO A 234 56.50 -69.10 59.96
CA PRO A 234 55.22 -69.75 60.22
C PRO A 234 55.43 -71.26 60.25
N LEU A 235 55.07 -71.92 61.36
CA LEU A 235 55.09 -73.38 61.43
C LEU A 235 53.99 -73.90 60.51
N GLY A 236 54.37 -74.65 59.48
CA GLY A 236 53.43 -75.25 58.55
C GLY A 236 52.53 -76.26 59.26
N GLN A 237 51.27 -75.90 59.47
CA GLN A 237 50.25 -76.86 59.85
C GLN A 237 49.97 -77.72 58.61
N LYS A 238 50.28 -79.03 58.69
CA LYS A 238 49.95 -79.98 57.62
C LYS A 238 48.43 -80.18 57.60
N VAL A 239 47.72 -79.32 56.88
CA VAL A 239 46.34 -79.58 56.48
C VAL A 239 46.38 -80.66 55.42
N LYS A 240 45.81 -81.83 55.71
CA LYS A 240 45.44 -82.80 54.68
C LYS A 240 44.28 -82.16 53.92
N VAL A 241 44.54 -81.73 52.69
CA VAL A 241 43.48 -81.37 51.75
C VAL A 241 42.87 -82.69 51.29
N SER A 242 41.68 -83.01 51.79
CA SER A 242 40.76 -83.92 51.10
C SER A 242 40.13 -83.12 49.95
N ASP A 243 40.27 -83.64 48.73
CA ASP A 243 39.56 -83.13 47.56
C ASP A 243 38.06 -83.43 47.73
N GLU A 244 37.33 -82.48 48.32
CA GLU A 244 35.91 -82.32 48.06
C GLU A 244 35.72 -80.96 47.38
N ASP A 245 35.46 -81.02 46.07
CA ASP A 245 34.89 -79.91 45.32
C ASP A 245 33.49 -79.63 45.86
N ASN A 246 33.40 -78.77 46.88
CA ASN A 246 32.17 -78.11 47.23
C ASN A 246 32.38 -76.62 46.99
N VAL A 247 32.16 -76.19 45.75
CA VAL A 247 32.07 -74.78 45.39
C VAL A 247 30.76 -74.27 45.97
N PRO A 248 30.76 -73.42 47.03
CA PRO A 248 29.53 -72.84 47.51
C PRO A 248 29.04 -71.84 46.48
N ASN A 249 27.76 -71.90 46.12
CA ASN A 249 27.12 -70.93 45.25
C ASN A 249 27.31 -69.51 45.83
N GLU A 250 27.59 -68.50 45.00
CA GLU A 250 27.90 -67.14 45.48
C GLU A 250 26.77 -66.52 46.33
N GLU A 251 25.54 -67.02 46.16
CA GLU A 251 24.37 -66.64 46.96
C GLU A 251 24.47 -67.10 48.44
N GLU A 252 25.13 -68.23 48.71
CA GLU A 252 25.26 -68.81 50.07
C GLU A 252 26.32 -68.08 50.90
N LEU A 253 27.40 -67.62 50.26
CA LEU A 253 28.42 -66.79 50.90
C LEU A 253 27.88 -65.39 51.23
N HIS A 254 27.01 -64.85 50.38
CA HIS A 254 26.36 -63.57 50.63
C HIS A 254 25.33 -63.66 51.76
N ALA A 255 24.58 -64.76 51.86
CA ALA A 255 23.70 -65.02 53.00
C ALA A 255 24.51 -65.08 54.32
N PHE A 256 25.59 -65.86 54.36
CA PHE A 256 26.41 -66.00 55.57
C PHE A 256 27.07 -64.69 56.05
N LEU A 257 27.49 -63.82 55.12
CA LEU A 257 28.16 -62.57 55.48
C LEU A 257 27.20 -61.42 55.80
N PHE A 258 25.98 -61.42 55.26
CA PHE A 258 25.07 -60.27 55.34
C PHE A 258 23.73 -60.53 56.05
N THR A 259 23.40 -61.77 56.41
CA THR A 259 22.30 -62.00 57.37
C THR A 259 22.87 -62.11 58.77
N SER A 260 23.16 -60.95 59.38
CA SER A 260 23.02 -60.80 60.82
C SER A 260 21.63 -60.21 61.05
N GLU A 261 20.63 -61.09 61.12
CA GLU A 261 19.47 -60.78 61.95
C GLU A 261 19.92 -60.86 63.40
N ASP A 262 19.74 -59.78 64.14
CA ASP A 262 19.02 -59.91 65.39
C ASP A 262 18.42 -58.57 65.80
N SER A 263 17.10 -58.61 65.96
CA SER A 263 16.30 -58.00 67.05
C SER A 263 16.19 -56.48 67.16
#